data_AF-A0A9E5K046-F1
#
_entry.id   AF-A0A9E5K046-F1
#
_cell.length_a   1.000
_cell.length_b   1.000
_cell.length_c   1.000
_cell.angle_alpha   90.00
_cell.angle_beta   90.00
_cell.angle_gamma   90.00
#
_symmetry.space_group_name_H-M   'P 1'
#
loop_
_entity.id
_entity.type
_entity.pdbx_description
1 polymer ?
#
loop_
_entity_poly.entity_id
_entity_poly.type
_entity_poly.pdbx_seq_one_letter_code
_entity_poly.pdbx_strand_id
1 'polypeptide(L)'
;MRAKGKVNIYTPLATLVHHESATDGGDVQLKHYKRLQGEVGYMLETWGLMRSDPYYNVNLALEGKSFALAFPPRRVAPWLAAGVS
;
A
#
# COMPACT_ATOMS: atom_id res chain seq x y z
N MET A 1 12.22 7.93 6.06
CA MET A 1 12.98 8.30 4.84
C MET A 1 12.46 9.59 4.22
N ARG A 2 11.19 9.65 3.80
CA ARG A 2 10.60 10.84 3.15
C ARG A 2 10.64 12.11 4.01
N ALA A 3 10.31 12.02 5.30
CA ALA A 3 10.44 13.15 6.23
C ALA A 3 11.88 13.70 6.37
N LYS A 4 12.88 12.93 5.92
CA LYS A 4 14.30 13.31 5.86
C LYS A 4 14.75 13.66 4.43
N GLY A 5 13.81 13.88 3.49
CA GLY A 5 14.11 14.21 2.09
C GLY A 5 14.64 13.06 1.24
N LYS A 6 14.54 11.80 1.70
CA LYS A 6 15.05 10.62 0.98
C LYS A 6 13.94 9.87 0.24
N VAL A 7 14.27 9.30 -0.91
CA VAL A 7 13.38 8.47 -1.75
C VAL A 7 13.85 7.01 -1.78
N ASN A 8 12.91 6.09 -1.98
CA ASN A 8 13.20 4.69 -2.23
C ASN A 8 13.30 4.47 -3.75
N ILE A 9 14.33 3.75 -4.19
CA ILE A 9 14.57 3.47 -5.61
C ILE A 9 14.66 1.95 -5.77
N TYR A 10 13.95 1.43 -6.75
CA TYR A 10 14.11 0.05 -7.21
C TYR A 10 15.13 0.01 -8.34
N THR A 11 16.03 -0.97 -8.32
CA THR A 11 16.96 -1.23 -9.42
C THR A 11 17.02 -2.73 -9.71
N PRO A 12 16.86 -3.16 -10.98
CA PRO A 12 17.01 -4.56 -11.35
C PRO A 12 18.48 -5.01 -11.34
N LEU A 13 19.43 -4.07 -11.22
CA LEU A 13 20.87 -4.35 -11.24
C LEU A 13 21.40 -4.89 -9.89
N ALA A 14 20.59 -4.84 -8.83
CA ALA A 14 20.94 -5.40 -7.53
C ALA A 14 20.10 -6.65 -7.27
N THR A 15 20.76 -7.80 -7.14
CA THR A 15 20.09 -9.07 -6.79
C THR A 15 19.99 -9.19 -5.27
N LEU A 16 18.76 -9.26 -4.76
CA LEU A 16 18.48 -9.60 -3.37
C LEU A 16 17.89 -11.00 -3.32
N VAL A 17 18.55 -11.93 -2.63
CA VAL A 17 18.04 -13.28 -2.40
C VAL A 17 17.27 -13.28 -1.09
N HIS A 18 15.96 -13.50 -1.16
CA HIS A 18 15.12 -13.67 0.03
C HIS A 18 15.06 -15.15 0.39
N HIS A 19 15.55 -15.52 1.57
CA HIS A 19 15.34 -16.84 2.12
C HIS A 19 14.00 -16.84 2.87
N GLU A 20 12.91 -17.03 2.12
CA GLU A 20 11.57 -17.12 2.70
C GLU A 20 11.52 -18.26 3.71
N SER A 21 11.11 -17.94 4.93
CA SER A 21 10.94 -18.95 5.98
C SER A 21 9.75 -19.84 5.60
N ALA A 22 9.89 -21.16 5.72
CA ALA A 22 8.79 -22.10 5.59
C ALA A 22 7.83 -21.90 6.78
N THR A 23 6.85 -21.00 6.64
CA THR A 23 5.79 -20.82 7.63
C THR A 23 4.84 -22.01 7.57
N ASP A 24 5.00 -22.92 8.53
CA ASP A 24 4.22 -24.16 8.64
C ASP A 24 2.73 -23.86 8.90
N GLY A 25 1.87 -24.50 8.10
CA GLY A 25 0.46 -24.13 7.88
C GLY A 25 -0.54 -24.59 8.95
N GLY A 26 -0.16 -24.61 10.22
CA GLY A 26 -0.91 -25.36 11.24
C GLY A 26 -1.95 -24.59 12.06
N ASP A 27 -1.58 -23.51 12.76
CA ASP A 27 -2.38 -23.13 13.96
C ASP A 27 -2.35 -21.64 14.34
N VAL A 28 -2.35 -20.72 13.36
CA VAL A 28 -1.97 -19.33 13.65
C VAL A 28 -2.79 -18.22 13.01
N GLN A 29 -3.92 -18.53 12.39
CA GLN A 29 -4.71 -17.55 11.64
C GLN A 29 -5.18 -16.36 12.50
N LEU A 30 -5.77 -16.59 13.68
CA LEU A 30 -6.33 -15.49 14.49
C LEU A 30 -5.27 -14.67 15.26
N LYS A 31 -4.25 -15.33 15.82
CA LYS A 31 -3.17 -14.65 16.56
C LYS A 31 -2.28 -13.85 15.61
N HIS A 32 -1.96 -14.40 14.43
CA HIS A 32 -1.23 -13.66 13.40
C HIS A 32 -2.08 -12.53 12.81
N TYR A 33 -3.39 -12.74 12.62
CA TYR A 33 -4.29 -11.68 12.18
C TYR A 33 -4.31 -10.51 13.17
N LYS A 34 -4.51 -10.76 14.47
CA LYS A 34 -4.50 -9.70 15.49
C LYS A 34 -3.17 -8.94 15.54
N ARG A 35 -2.04 -9.65 15.46
CA ARG A 35 -0.70 -9.03 15.39
C ARG A 35 -0.57 -8.16 14.14
N LEU A 36 -0.94 -8.69 12.97
CA LEU A 36 -0.90 -7.98 11.70
C LEU A 36 -1.77 -6.72 11.73
N GLN A 37 -2.99 -6.81 12.27
CA GLN A 37 -3.86 -5.64 12.42
C GLN A 37 -3.26 -4.57 13.34
N GLY A 38 -2.59 -4.97 14.42
CA GLY A 38 -1.85 -4.03 15.28
C GLY A 38 -0.69 -3.35 14.55
N GLU A 39 0.09 -4.11 13.77
CA GLU A 39 1.18 -3.58 12.95
C GLU A 39 0.66 -2.62 11.86
N VAL A 40 -0.45 -2.96 11.21
CA VAL A 40 -1.14 -2.07 10.26
C VAL A 40 -1.59 -0.78 10.94
N GLY A 41 -2.21 -0.87 12.13
CA GLY A 41 -2.63 0.28 12.92
C GLY A 41 -1.46 1.21 13.25
N TYR A 42 -0.37 0.65 13.76
CA TYR A 42 0.87 1.39 14.05
C TYR A 42 1.44 2.08 12.79
N MET A 43 1.45 1.39 11.65
CA MET A 43 1.92 1.96 10.40
C MET A 43 1.04 3.14 9.93
N LEU A 44 -0.28 2.98 10.02
CA LEU A 44 -1.23 4.02 9.63
C LEU A 44 -1.14 5.25 10.55
N GLU A 45 -1.02 5.05 11.86
CA GLU A 45 -0.89 6.13 12.85
C GLU A 45 0.43 6.88 12.66
N THR A 46 1.54 6.15 12.49
CA THR A 46 2.88 6.75 12.42
C THR A 46 3.10 7.50 11.11
N TRP A 47 2.62 6.97 9.98
CA TRP A 47 2.97 7.52 8.67
C TRP A 47 1.82 8.19 7.93
N GLY A 48 0.55 7.82 8.14
CA GLY A 48 -0.69 8.48 7.65
C GLY A 48 -0.88 8.63 6.13
N LEU A 49 0.21 8.69 5.36
CA LEU A 49 0.32 8.99 3.94
C LEU A 49 0.02 7.80 3.05
N MET A 50 -0.20 6.61 3.59
CA MET A 50 -0.43 5.41 2.77
C MET A 50 -1.73 5.51 1.96
N ARG A 51 -2.72 6.27 2.45
CA ARG A 51 -3.97 6.53 1.72
C ARG A 51 -3.79 7.53 0.57
N SER A 52 -2.76 8.37 0.64
CA SER A 52 -2.44 9.43 -0.34
C SER A 52 -1.02 9.28 -0.89
N ASP A 53 -0.53 8.03 -0.98
CA ASP A 53 0.83 7.76 -1.45
C ASP A 53 0.97 8.24 -2.91
N PRO A 54 1.83 9.23 -3.20
CA PRO A 54 2.00 9.75 -4.55
C PRO A 54 2.57 8.72 -5.53
N TYR A 55 3.17 7.64 -5.04
CA TYR A 55 3.73 6.57 -5.87
C TYR A 55 2.74 5.43 -6.14
N TYR A 56 1.61 5.39 -5.43
CA TYR A 56 0.58 4.39 -5.65
C TYR A 56 -0.44 4.87 -6.70
N ASN A 57 -0.76 4.03 -7.69
CA ASN A 57 -1.66 4.43 -8.76
C ASN A 57 -3.06 4.74 -8.19
N VAL A 58 -3.48 6.00 -8.31
CA VAL A 58 -4.77 6.52 -7.80
C VAL A 58 -6.00 5.79 -8.36
N ASN A 59 -5.89 5.15 -9.53
CA ASN A 59 -6.97 4.38 -10.13
C ASN A 59 -7.17 3.00 -9.50
N LEU A 60 -6.25 2.54 -8.66
CA LEU A 60 -6.33 1.24 -7.99
C LEU A 60 -6.92 1.35 -6.59
N ALA A 61 -7.58 0.29 -6.12
CA ALA A 61 -8.13 0.19 -4.77
C ALA A 61 -7.02 0.07 -3.71
N LEU A 62 -7.22 0.70 -2.55
CA LEU A 62 -6.30 0.58 -1.40
C LEU A 62 -6.54 -0.70 -0.58
N GLU A 63 -7.71 -1.30 -0.74
CA GLU A 63 -8.20 -2.43 0.06
C GLU A 63 -8.71 -3.52 -0.90
N GLY A 64 -8.62 -4.78 -0.47
CA GLY A 64 -9.10 -5.92 -1.23
C GLY A 64 -8.05 -6.53 -2.17
N LYS A 65 -8.49 -7.00 -3.35
CA LYS A 65 -7.63 -7.74 -4.28
C LYS A 65 -6.55 -6.83 -4.87
N SER A 66 -5.33 -7.36 -4.98
CA SER A 66 -4.21 -6.67 -5.62
C SER A 66 -4.60 -6.20 -7.03
N PHE A 67 -4.32 -4.93 -7.32
CA PHE A 67 -4.55 -4.28 -8.62
C PHE A 67 -6.01 -4.16 -9.07
N ALA A 68 -6.99 -4.32 -8.15
CA ALA A 68 -8.38 -3.99 -8.45
C ALA A 68 -8.53 -2.47 -8.72
N LEU A 69 -9.47 -2.11 -9.59
CA LEU A 69 -9.84 -0.70 -9.79
C LEU A 69 -10.52 -0.15 -8.54
N ALA A 70 -10.23 1.10 -8.22
CA ALA A 70 -10.90 1.80 -7.13
C ALA A 70 -12.38 2.04 -7.47
N PHE A 71 -13.27 1.67 -6.56
CA PHE A 71 -14.68 2.03 -6.61
C PHE A 71 -15.17 2.48 -5.22
N PRO A 72 -15.67 3.73 -5.08
CA PRO A 72 -15.68 4.78 -6.10
C PRO A 72 -14.25 5.22 -6.50
N PRO A 73 -14.06 5.87 -7.67
CA PRO A 73 -12.76 6.40 -8.08
C PRO A 73 -12.16 7.32 -7.00
N ARG A 74 -10.85 7.17 -6.70
CA ARG A 74 -10.17 7.97 -5.66
C ARG A 74 -9.79 9.39 -6.11
N ARG A 75 -9.95 9.70 -7.39
CA ARG A 75 -9.77 11.05 -7.95
C ARG A 75 -11.05 11.50 -8.62
N VAL A 76 -11.32 12.80 -8.54
CA VAL A 76 -12.31 13.44 -9.41
C VAL A 76 -11.81 13.35 -10.85
N ALA A 77 -12.70 13.00 -11.76
CA ALA A 77 -12.37 12.97 -13.17
C ALA A 77 -11.99 14.39 -13.64
N PRO A 78 -10.83 14.58 -14.29
CA PRO A 78 -10.36 15.92 -14.69
C PRO A 78 -11.36 16.66 -15.58
N TRP A 79 -12.10 15.93 -16.42
CA TRP A 79 -13.11 16.50 -17.31
C TRP A 79 -14.40 16.92 -16.59
N LEU A 80 -14.67 16.41 -15.38
CA LEU A 80 -15.75 16.92 -14.53
C LEU A 80 -15.30 18.16 -13.74
N ALA A 81 -14.01 18.25 -13.41
CA ALA A 81 -13.44 19.39 -12.69
C ALA A 81 -13.23 20.63 -13.59
N ALA A 82 -13.08 20.44 -14.90
CA ALA A 82 -12.80 21.52 -15.85
C ALA A 82 -14.02 22.31 -16.32
N GLY A 83 -15.23 21.95 -15.87
CA GLY A 83 -16.46 22.64 -16.27
C GLY A 83 -16.87 22.28 -17.70
N VAL A 84 -18.10 21.79 -17.79
CA VAL A 84 -18.89 21.85 -19.01
C VAL A 84 -18.99 23.34 -19.40
N SER A 85 -18.46 23.68 -20.57
CA SER A 85 -18.88 24.86 -21.33
C SER A 85 -20.22 24.58 -22.01
#